data_AF-A0A4R2LD58-F1
#
_entry.id   AF-A0A4R2LD58-F1
#
_cell.length_a   1.000
_cell.length_b   1.000
_cell.length_c   1.000
_cell.angle_alpha   90.00
_cell.angle_beta   90.00
_cell.angle_gamma   90.00
#
_symmetry.space_group_name_H-M   'P 1'
#
loop_
_entity.id
_entity.type
_entity.pdbx_description
1 polymer ?
#
loop_
_entity_poly.entity_id
_entity_poly.type
_entity_poly.pdbx_seq_one_letter_code
_entity_poly.pdbx_strand_id
1 'polypeptide(L)'
;MEKKGYEVRVLDLINMHRSHCYNPFVYLRNDNDVQRLVTNLFKATTPKGAQSQDPFWDTAASMLLLALVFYLKYEAPPDEQNFPMVMELLRAGEVREDDDSYVSPLDELFDRLELDNPEHIALKYYRDYHSGSAKTLKSIQITLAARLEKFNLESLAGLTATDELDLPSLGEKKVALFALIPDNDTSFNFLVSILYTQLFQQLFYLADHKYGGSLPVHCHFIMDEFANVSLPDDFDKILSVMRSRGVSVSIILQNLAQLKALFEKQWESIVGNCVRPEVASAL
;
A
#
# COMPACT_ATOMS: atom_id res chain seq x y z
N MET A 1 -25.61 10.50 4.30
CA MET A 1 -24.73 11.19 3.32
C MET A 1 -25.39 11.28 1.95
N GLU A 2 -25.96 10.20 1.43
CA GLU A 2 -26.61 10.14 0.10
C GLU A 2 -27.70 11.20 -0.11
N LYS A 3 -28.57 11.44 0.89
CA LYS A 3 -29.58 12.53 0.84
C LYS A 3 -28.99 13.94 0.66
N LYS A 4 -27.69 14.12 0.93
CA LYS A 4 -26.94 15.37 0.73
C LYS A 4 -26.12 15.37 -0.58
N GLY A 5 -26.32 14.37 -1.45
CA GLY A 5 -25.66 14.24 -2.75
C GLY A 5 -24.24 13.67 -2.70
N TYR A 6 -23.90 12.92 -1.64
CA TYR A 6 -22.61 12.22 -1.56
C TYR A 6 -22.74 10.80 -2.12
N GLU A 7 -21.77 10.42 -2.95
CA GLU A 7 -21.50 9.02 -3.26
C GLU A 7 -20.82 8.37 -2.04
N VAL A 8 -21.36 7.27 -1.54
CA VAL A 8 -20.82 6.59 -0.34
C VAL A 8 -20.04 5.36 -0.78
N ARG A 9 -18.78 5.28 -0.36
CA ARG A 9 -17.90 4.13 -0.58
C ARG A 9 -17.40 3.63 0.76
N VAL A 10 -17.20 2.32 0.86
CA VAL A 10 -16.84 1.66 2.12
C VAL A 10 -15.74 0.67 1.85
N LEU A 11 -14.60 0.84 2.50
CA LEU A 11 -13.58 -0.19 2.67
C LEU A 11 -13.83 -0.87 4.02
N ASP A 12 -14.40 -2.07 4.02
CA ASP A 12 -14.76 -2.80 5.23
C ASP A 12 -13.77 -3.94 5.51
N LEU A 13 -12.84 -3.73 6.45
CA LEU A 13 -11.87 -4.76 6.84
C LEU A 13 -12.40 -5.70 7.93
N ILE A 14 -13.61 -5.46 8.44
CA ILE A 14 -14.31 -6.32 9.39
C ILE A 14 -15.16 -7.34 8.63
N ASN A 15 -15.88 -6.88 7.59
CA ASN A 15 -16.71 -7.70 6.71
C ASN A 15 -16.35 -7.45 5.24
N MET A 16 -15.18 -7.93 4.82
CA MET A 16 -14.61 -7.69 3.48
C MET A 16 -15.54 -8.06 2.32
N HIS A 17 -16.42 -9.06 2.49
CA HIS A 17 -17.42 -9.44 1.47
C HIS A 17 -18.49 -8.37 1.19
N ARG A 18 -18.63 -7.35 2.05
CA ARG A 18 -19.54 -6.21 1.88
C ARG A 18 -18.81 -4.92 1.49
N SER A 19 -17.49 -4.99 1.41
CA SER A 19 -16.64 -3.87 1.06
C SER A 19 -16.69 -3.57 -0.42
N HIS A 20 -16.45 -2.31 -0.78
CA HIS A 20 -15.98 -1.97 -2.11
C HIS A 20 -14.55 -2.49 -2.30
N CYS A 21 -14.20 -2.83 -3.53
CA CYS A 21 -12.86 -3.30 -3.87
C CYS A 21 -11.85 -2.15 -3.95
N TYR A 22 -10.63 -2.42 -3.52
CA TYR A 22 -9.50 -1.50 -3.54
C TYR A 22 -8.28 -2.20 -4.15
N ASN A 23 -7.94 -1.83 -5.38
CA ASN A 23 -6.76 -2.37 -6.05
C ASN A 23 -5.64 -1.32 -6.10
N PRO A 24 -4.53 -1.52 -5.35
CA PRO A 24 -3.41 -0.58 -5.33
C PRO A 24 -2.75 -0.32 -6.70
N PHE A 25 -2.83 -1.26 -7.65
CA PHE A 25 -2.19 -1.12 -8.97
C PHE A 25 -2.75 0.01 -9.82
N VAL A 26 -4.05 0.33 -9.64
CA VAL A 26 -4.75 1.40 -10.35
C VAL A 26 -4.11 2.76 -10.09
N TYR A 27 -3.46 2.91 -8.93
CA TYR A 27 -2.89 4.17 -8.48
C TYR A 27 -1.39 4.32 -8.75
N LEU A 28 -0.76 3.33 -9.39
CA LEU A 28 0.66 3.35 -9.78
C LEU A 28 0.82 4.06 -11.12
N ARG A 29 1.59 5.16 -11.17
CA ARG A 29 1.85 5.92 -12.40
C ARG A 29 3.25 5.71 -12.97
N ASN A 30 4.23 5.45 -12.12
CA ASN A 30 5.64 5.38 -12.48
C ASN A 30 6.43 4.50 -11.50
N ASP A 31 7.72 4.33 -11.77
CA ASP A 31 8.61 3.45 -11.00
C ASP A 31 8.71 3.82 -9.51
N ASN A 32 8.66 5.12 -9.19
CA ASN A 32 8.72 5.56 -7.80
C ASN A 32 7.46 5.13 -7.02
N ASP A 33 6.31 5.09 -7.67
CA ASP A 33 5.06 4.62 -7.04
C ASP A 33 5.15 3.11 -6.73
N VAL A 34 5.71 2.32 -7.65
CA VAL A 34 5.94 0.89 -7.45
C VAL A 34 6.91 0.65 -6.29
N GLN A 35 8.06 1.32 -6.27
CA GLN A 35 9.04 1.20 -5.18
C GLN A 35 8.45 1.57 -3.83
N ARG A 36 7.66 2.64 -3.78
CA ARG A 36 7.00 3.10 -2.56
C ARG A 36 5.93 2.13 -2.08
N LEU A 37 5.12 1.55 -2.99
CA LEU A 37 4.14 0.52 -2.65
C LEU A 37 4.84 -0.67 -1.98
N VAL A 38 5.89 -1.22 -2.61
CA VAL A 38 6.62 -2.36 -2.07
C VAL A 38 7.28 -2.03 -0.73
N THR A 39 7.94 -0.87 -0.64
CA THR A 39 8.57 -0.40 0.61
C THR A 39 7.56 -0.30 1.75
N ASN A 40 6.39 0.30 1.48
CA ASN A 40 5.36 0.48 2.50
C ASN A 40 4.72 -0.85 2.91
N LEU A 41 4.54 -1.78 1.97
CA LEU A 41 4.04 -3.12 2.28
C LEU A 41 5.01 -3.88 3.19
N PHE A 42 6.31 -3.89 2.87
CA PHE A 42 7.32 -4.55 3.71
C PHE A 42 7.41 -3.93 5.11
N LYS A 43 7.37 -2.59 5.20
CA LYS A 43 7.34 -1.90 6.49
C LYS A 43 6.10 -2.28 7.30
N ALA A 44 4.93 -2.24 6.67
CA ALA A 44 3.67 -2.47 7.36
C ALA A 44 3.42 -3.93 7.74
N THR A 45 4.11 -4.87 7.09
CA THR A 45 4.09 -6.32 7.42
C THR A 45 5.27 -6.72 8.32
N THR A 46 6.10 -5.78 8.77
CA THR A 46 7.18 -6.04 9.72
C THR A 46 6.73 -5.72 11.15
N PRO A 47 6.79 -6.69 12.09
CA PRO A 47 6.39 -6.45 13.48
C PRO A 47 7.18 -5.30 14.13
N LYS A 48 6.48 -4.40 14.82
CA LYS A 48 7.10 -3.28 15.54
C LYS A 48 8.10 -3.80 16.58
N GLY A 49 9.34 -3.32 16.52
CA GLY A 49 10.41 -3.73 17.45
C GLY A 49 11.15 -5.01 17.06
N ALA A 50 10.72 -5.72 16.01
CA ALA A 50 11.56 -6.72 15.37
C ALA A 50 12.65 -5.97 14.59
N GLN A 51 13.91 -6.03 15.06
CA GLN A 51 15.00 -5.94 14.09
C GLN A 51 14.81 -7.13 13.16
N SER A 52 14.68 -6.89 11.85
CA SER A 52 14.80 -7.95 10.86
C SER A 52 16.04 -8.76 11.23
N GLN A 53 15.84 -10.04 11.60
CA GLN A 53 16.94 -10.87 12.07
C GLN A 53 18.00 -11.08 10.96
N ASP A 54 17.66 -10.76 9.70
CA ASP A 54 18.62 -10.72 8.59
C ASP A 54 18.15 -9.74 7.48
N PRO A 55 18.76 -8.55 7.36
CA PRO A 55 18.43 -7.56 6.31
C PRO A 55 18.55 -8.12 4.88
N PHE A 56 19.35 -9.16 4.69
CA PHE A 56 19.53 -9.82 3.40
C PHE A 56 18.22 -10.41 2.86
N TRP A 57 17.51 -11.22 3.66
CA TRP A 57 16.31 -11.93 3.20
C TRP A 57 15.17 -10.97 2.86
N ASP A 58 14.97 -9.92 3.69
CA ASP A 58 13.95 -8.90 3.42
C ASP A 58 14.27 -8.09 2.15
N THR A 59 15.55 -7.75 1.94
CA THR A 59 15.98 -7.02 0.74
C THR A 59 15.77 -7.87 -0.51
N ALA A 60 16.18 -9.14 -0.48
CA ALA A 60 16.02 -10.04 -1.62
C ALA A 60 14.53 -10.36 -1.91
N ALA A 61 13.71 -10.55 -0.86
CA ALA A 61 12.27 -10.75 -1.02
C ALA A 61 11.59 -9.49 -1.60
N SER A 62 12.06 -8.30 -1.22
CA SER A 62 11.60 -7.03 -1.79
C SER A 62 11.97 -6.90 -3.27
N MET A 63 13.18 -7.34 -3.67
CA MET A 63 13.58 -7.39 -5.08
C MET A 63 12.68 -8.31 -5.90
N LEU A 64 12.37 -9.51 -5.39
CA LEU A 64 11.42 -10.41 -6.03
C LEU A 64 10.04 -9.75 -6.18
N LEU A 65 9.50 -9.14 -5.11
CA LEU A 65 8.21 -8.45 -5.20
C LEU A 65 8.23 -7.30 -6.21
N LEU A 66 9.31 -6.50 -6.25
CA LEU A 66 9.48 -5.45 -7.24
C LEU A 66 9.44 -6.02 -8.66
N ALA A 67 10.16 -7.10 -8.93
CA ALA A 67 10.13 -7.77 -10.23
C ALA A 67 8.69 -8.16 -10.63
N LEU A 68 7.94 -8.79 -9.73
CA LEU A 68 6.56 -9.22 -9.98
C LEU A 68 5.62 -8.02 -10.22
N VAL A 69 5.68 -6.99 -9.38
CA VAL A 69 4.81 -5.81 -9.51
C VAL A 69 5.15 -5.01 -10.76
N PHE A 70 6.44 -4.85 -11.09
CA PHE A 70 6.86 -4.19 -12.33
C PHE A 70 6.42 -4.96 -13.57
N TYR A 71 6.54 -6.29 -13.55
CA TYR A 71 6.06 -7.13 -14.64
C TYR A 71 4.55 -6.91 -14.84
N LEU A 72 3.76 -7.08 -13.79
CA LEU A 72 2.30 -6.90 -13.88
C LEU A 72 1.93 -5.48 -14.32
N LYS A 73 2.61 -4.46 -13.80
CA LYS A 73 2.27 -3.07 -14.10
C LYS A 73 2.47 -2.72 -15.58
N TYR A 74 3.55 -3.21 -16.19
CA TYR A 74 3.97 -2.79 -17.52
C TYR A 74 3.60 -3.77 -18.64
N GLU A 75 3.54 -5.07 -18.34
CA GLU A 75 3.36 -6.12 -19.35
C GLU A 75 2.01 -6.82 -19.26
N ALA A 76 1.40 -6.92 -18.07
CA ALA A 76 0.12 -7.61 -17.91
C ALA A 76 -1.08 -6.74 -18.30
N PRO A 77 -2.17 -7.34 -18.83
CA PRO A 77 -3.38 -6.61 -19.13
C PRO A 77 -4.01 -6.01 -17.86
N PRO A 78 -4.77 -4.89 -17.97
CA PRO A 78 -5.26 -4.14 -16.80
C PRO A 78 -6.04 -4.95 -15.76
N ASP A 79 -6.76 -5.98 -16.18
CA ASP A 79 -7.55 -6.88 -15.32
C ASP A 79 -6.69 -7.88 -14.54
N GLU A 80 -5.46 -8.14 -14.97
CA GLU A 80 -4.47 -8.96 -14.25
C GLU A 80 -3.55 -8.15 -13.34
N GLN A 81 -3.59 -6.81 -13.40
CA GLN A 81 -2.77 -5.93 -12.56
C GLN A 81 -3.32 -5.85 -11.14
N ASN A 82 -3.14 -6.89 -10.33
CA ASN A 82 -3.67 -6.97 -8.98
C ASN A 82 -2.84 -7.89 -8.06
N PHE A 83 -3.08 -7.81 -6.75
CA PHE A 83 -2.36 -8.64 -5.78
C PHE A 83 -2.67 -10.15 -5.84
N PRO A 84 -3.90 -10.59 -6.16
CA PRO A 84 -4.14 -11.99 -6.47
C PRO A 84 -3.19 -12.53 -7.54
N MET A 85 -2.96 -11.79 -8.62
CA MET A 85 -2.02 -12.19 -9.67
C MET A 85 -0.56 -12.14 -9.20
N VAL A 86 -0.17 -11.22 -8.31
CA VAL A 86 1.16 -11.26 -7.66
C VAL A 86 1.36 -12.61 -6.95
N MET A 87 0.33 -13.10 -6.27
CA MET A 87 0.40 -14.40 -5.58
C MET A 87 0.44 -15.57 -6.56
N GLU A 88 -0.24 -15.49 -7.70
CA GLU A 88 -0.13 -16.51 -8.76
C GLU A 88 1.27 -16.55 -9.37
N LEU A 89 1.85 -15.39 -9.71
CA LEU A 89 3.22 -15.33 -10.22
C LEU A 89 4.24 -15.86 -9.21
N LEU A 90 4.06 -15.56 -7.92
CA LEU A 90 4.92 -16.09 -6.87
C LEU A 90 4.85 -17.63 -6.80
N ARG A 91 3.65 -18.21 -6.94
CA ARG A 91 3.47 -19.67 -7.00
C ARG A 91 4.06 -20.28 -8.27
N ALA A 92 3.97 -19.57 -9.39
CA ALA A 92 4.49 -19.98 -10.68
C ALA A 92 6.03 -20.01 -10.73
N GLY A 93 6.71 -19.39 -9.75
CA GLY A 93 8.16 -19.40 -9.62
C GLY A 93 8.75 -20.60 -8.87
N GLU A 94 8.09 -21.75 -8.83
CA GLU A 94 8.56 -22.92 -8.05
C GLU A 94 10.05 -23.22 -8.28
N VAL A 95 10.84 -23.37 -7.20
CA VAL A 95 12.25 -23.78 -7.28
C VAL A 95 12.41 -25.23 -6.82
N ARG A 96 13.06 -26.05 -7.64
CA ARG A 96 13.38 -27.46 -7.34
C ARG A 96 14.83 -27.60 -6.93
N GLU A 97 15.08 -28.06 -5.70
CA GLU A 97 16.45 -28.22 -5.16
C GLU A 97 17.22 -29.41 -5.78
N ASP A 98 16.51 -30.41 -6.29
CA ASP A 98 17.09 -31.66 -6.81
C ASP A 98 17.22 -31.67 -8.35
N ASP A 99 16.85 -30.58 -9.02
CA ASP A 99 16.84 -30.46 -10.48
C ASP A 99 17.28 -29.06 -10.92
N ASP A 100 18.59 -28.88 -11.07
CA ASP A 100 19.20 -27.63 -11.54
C ASP A 100 18.81 -27.25 -12.99
N SER A 101 18.18 -28.17 -13.73
CA SER A 101 17.71 -27.93 -15.11
C SER A 101 16.24 -27.50 -15.19
N TYR A 102 15.54 -27.49 -14.05
CA TYR A 102 14.15 -27.08 -14.01
C TYR A 102 14.01 -25.58 -14.27
N VAL A 103 13.12 -25.24 -15.19
CA VAL A 103 12.72 -23.87 -15.51
C VAL A 103 11.25 -23.73 -15.12
N SER A 104 10.94 -22.79 -14.25
CA SER A 104 9.56 -22.56 -13.81
C SER A 104 8.78 -21.74 -14.85
N PRO A 105 7.43 -21.77 -14.83
CA PRO A 105 6.64 -20.88 -15.68
C PRO A 105 6.96 -19.39 -15.49
N LEU A 106 7.38 -18.97 -14.29
CA LEU A 106 7.84 -17.61 -14.04
C LEU A 106 9.17 -17.33 -14.74
N ASP A 107 10.11 -18.28 -14.73
CA ASP A 107 11.39 -18.14 -15.43
C ASP A 107 11.17 -17.98 -16.93
N GLU A 108 10.33 -18.82 -17.53
CA GLU A 108 9.99 -18.69 -18.96
C GLU A 108 9.36 -17.33 -19.30
N LEU A 109 8.57 -16.78 -18.36
CA LEU A 109 7.93 -15.47 -18.54
C LEU A 109 8.97 -14.35 -18.59
N PHE A 110 9.95 -14.37 -17.68
CA PHE A 110 11.04 -13.40 -17.64
C PHE A 110 12.05 -13.60 -18.77
N ASP A 111 12.28 -14.85 -19.22
CA ASP A 111 13.10 -15.15 -20.39
C ASP A 111 12.50 -14.55 -21.67
N ARG A 112 11.18 -14.65 -21.85
CA ARG A 112 10.48 -14.00 -22.99
C ARG A 112 10.58 -12.48 -22.90
N LEU A 113 10.37 -11.92 -21.70
CA LEU A 113 10.53 -10.49 -21.49
C LEU A 113 11.96 -10.02 -21.83
N GLU A 114 12.97 -10.82 -21.53
CA GLU A 114 14.36 -10.54 -21.88
C GLU A 114 14.60 -10.53 -23.40
N LEU A 115 13.96 -11.43 -24.14
CA LEU A 115 14.03 -11.45 -25.60
C LEU A 115 13.41 -10.20 -26.23
N ASP A 116 12.30 -9.73 -25.66
CA ASP A 116 11.54 -8.59 -26.19
C ASP A 116 12.12 -7.23 -25.74
N ASN A 117 12.49 -7.12 -24.45
CA ASN A 117 13.02 -5.90 -23.84
C ASN A 117 14.08 -6.21 -22.75
N PRO A 118 15.35 -6.41 -23.14
CA PRO A 118 16.42 -6.80 -22.20
C PRO A 118 16.79 -5.71 -21.17
N GLU A 119 16.31 -4.47 -21.35
CA GLU A 119 16.52 -3.36 -20.42
C GLU A 119 15.33 -3.09 -19.49
N HIS A 120 14.30 -3.94 -19.55
CA HIS A 120 13.09 -3.80 -18.75
C HIS A 120 13.39 -3.81 -17.25
N ILE A 121 12.76 -2.91 -16.48
CA ILE A 121 13.03 -2.75 -15.05
C ILE A 121 12.67 -3.99 -14.23
N ALA A 122 11.58 -4.69 -14.57
CA ALA A 122 11.21 -5.95 -13.92
C ALA A 122 12.33 -6.98 -14.03
N LEU A 123 12.97 -7.08 -15.21
CA LEU A 123 14.04 -8.04 -15.48
C LEU A 123 15.30 -7.71 -14.65
N LYS A 124 15.61 -6.42 -14.45
CA LYS A 124 16.73 -5.98 -13.60
C LYS A 124 16.56 -6.51 -12.18
N TYR A 125 15.39 -6.30 -11.57
CA TYR A 125 15.08 -6.83 -10.24
C TYR A 125 15.01 -8.37 -10.21
N TYR A 126 14.50 -8.99 -11.26
CA TYR A 126 14.42 -10.46 -11.35
C TYR A 126 15.81 -11.09 -11.35
N ARG A 127 16.72 -10.59 -12.19
CA ARG A 127 18.11 -11.06 -12.27
C ARG A 127 18.87 -10.88 -10.96
N ASP A 128 18.69 -9.73 -10.30
CA ASP A 128 19.34 -9.45 -9.01
C ASP A 128 18.91 -10.47 -7.94
N TYR A 129 17.62 -10.76 -7.89
CA TYR A 129 17.07 -11.81 -7.02
C TYR A 129 17.54 -13.22 -7.42
N HIS A 130 17.57 -13.54 -8.71
CA HIS A 130 17.84 -14.87 -9.27
C HIS A 130 19.35 -15.24 -9.32
N SER A 131 20.20 -14.54 -8.57
CA SER A 131 21.66 -14.74 -8.58
C SER A 131 22.19 -15.80 -7.60
N GLY A 132 21.32 -16.38 -6.77
CA GLY A 132 21.66 -17.34 -5.72
C GLY A 132 21.47 -18.82 -6.08
N SER A 133 21.89 -19.72 -5.19
CA SER A 133 21.60 -21.17 -5.31
C SER A 133 20.09 -21.47 -5.22
N ALA A 134 19.63 -22.60 -5.76
CA ALA A 134 18.23 -23.03 -5.66
C ALA A 134 17.69 -22.98 -4.21
N LYS A 135 18.49 -23.41 -3.25
CA LYS A 135 18.17 -23.32 -1.81
C LYS A 135 17.99 -21.88 -1.33
N THR A 136 18.83 -20.96 -1.79
CA THR A 136 18.74 -19.53 -1.48
C THR A 136 17.47 -18.91 -2.07
N LEU A 137 17.19 -19.18 -3.35
CA LEU A 137 16.00 -18.69 -4.04
C LEU A 137 14.72 -19.15 -3.34
N LYS A 138 14.64 -20.45 -3.02
CA LYS A 138 13.50 -21.01 -2.27
C LYS A 138 13.31 -20.34 -0.91
N SER A 139 14.40 -20.06 -0.18
CA SER A 139 14.34 -19.35 1.10
C SER A 139 13.79 -17.92 0.97
N ILE A 140 14.18 -17.21 -0.10
CA ILE A 140 13.67 -15.87 -0.38
C ILE A 140 12.18 -15.92 -0.78
N GLN A 141 11.76 -16.89 -1.60
CA GLN A 141 10.34 -17.09 -1.93
C GLN A 141 9.50 -17.38 -0.70
N ILE A 142 9.98 -18.23 0.21
CA ILE A 142 9.31 -18.49 1.49
C ILE A 142 9.21 -17.21 2.31
N THR A 143 10.28 -16.39 2.32
CA THR A 143 10.27 -15.08 3.00
C THR A 143 9.20 -14.16 2.43
N LEU A 144 9.14 -14.00 1.10
CA LEU A 144 8.13 -13.18 0.44
C LEU A 144 6.72 -13.72 0.67
N ALA A 145 6.52 -15.03 0.51
CA ALA A 145 5.23 -15.69 0.75
C ALA A 145 4.73 -15.47 2.18
N ALA A 146 5.62 -15.51 3.18
CA ALA A 146 5.27 -15.20 4.56
C ALA A 146 4.84 -13.73 4.75
N ARG A 147 5.46 -12.78 4.04
CA ARG A 147 5.06 -11.36 4.06
C ARG A 147 3.71 -11.12 3.40
N LEU A 148 3.39 -11.90 2.37
CA LEU A 148 2.15 -11.78 1.60
C LEU A 148 1.06 -12.77 2.04
N GLU A 149 1.27 -13.53 3.12
CA GLU A 149 0.40 -14.66 3.53
C GLU A 149 -1.08 -14.26 3.62
N LYS A 150 -1.36 -13.06 4.10
CA LYS A 150 -2.73 -12.52 4.21
C LYS A 150 -3.47 -12.44 2.87
N PHE A 151 -2.77 -12.23 1.75
CA PHE A 151 -3.37 -12.21 0.42
C PHE A 151 -3.87 -13.59 -0.05
N ASN A 152 -3.53 -14.68 0.63
CA ASN A 152 -4.13 -16.00 0.36
C ASN A 152 -5.57 -16.12 0.85
N LEU A 153 -6.03 -15.22 1.73
CA LEU A 153 -7.41 -15.21 2.18
C LEU A 153 -8.31 -14.77 1.02
N GLU A 154 -9.30 -15.60 0.67
CA GLU A 154 -10.25 -15.33 -0.42
C GLU A 154 -10.92 -13.95 -0.26
N SER A 155 -11.22 -13.56 0.99
CA SER A 155 -11.81 -12.27 1.30
C SER A 155 -10.90 -11.09 0.94
N LEU A 156 -9.60 -11.20 1.18
CA LEU A 156 -8.63 -10.15 0.89
C LEU A 156 -8.21 -10.17 -0.59
N ALA A 157 -8.12 -11.35 -1.19
CA ALA A 157 -7.90 -11.49 -2.63
C ALA A 157 -9.05 -10.84 -3.41
N GLY A 158 -10.30 -11.12 -3.06
CA GLY A 158 -11.48 -10.49 -3.66
C GLY A 158 -11.50 -8.97 -3.46
N LEU A 159 -11.17 -8.51 -2.25
CA LEU A 159 -11.09 -7.08 -1.93
C LEU A 159 -10.06 -6.34 -2.80
N THR A 160 -8.97 -6.99 -3.18
CA THR A 160 -7.84 -6.36 -3.89
C THR A 160 -7.73 -6.71 -5.37
N ALA A 161 -8.73 -7.43 -5.91
CA ALA A 161 -8.76 -7.84 -7.32
C ALA A 161 -9.10 -6.69 -8.27
N THR A 162 -10.05 -5.83 -7.88
CA THR A 162 -10.54 -4.70 -8.70
C THR A 162 -10.56 -3.41 -7.88
N ASP A 163 -10.75 -2.26 -8.54
CA ASP A 163 -10.91 -0.98 -7.85
C ASP A 163 -12.30 -0.41 -8.06
N GLU A 164 -12.98 -0.13 -6.96
CA GLU A 164 -14.26 0.57 -6.89
C GLU A 164 -14.14 1.86 -6.04
N LEU A 165 -12.97 2.08 -5.43
CA LEU A 165 -12.75 3.22 -4.55
C LEU A 165 -12.50 4.52 -5.28
N ASP A 166 -11.94 4.51 -6.51
CA ASP A 166 -11.71 5.69 -7.34
C ASP A 166 -11.20 6.89 -6.51
N LEU A 167 -10.04 6.70 -5.87
CA LEU A 167 -9.48 7.64 -4.89
C LEU A 167 -9.34 9.09 -5.41
N PRO A 168 -8.94 9.36 -6.67
CA PRO A 168 -8.86 10.71 -7.22
C PRO A 168 -10.16 11.50 -7.07
N SER A 169 -11.31 10.84 -7.23
CA SER A 169 -12.60 11.52 -7.23
C SER A 169 -13.00 12.13 -5.88
N LEU A 170 -12.38 11.73 -4.76
CA LEU A 170 -12.59 12.37 -3.46
C LEU A 170 -12.24 13.87 -3.47
N GLY A 171 -11.31 14.27 -4.34
CA GLY A 171 -10.94 15.68 -4.53
C GLY A 171 -11.73 16.41 -5.62
N GLU A 172 -12.60 15.72 -6.36
CA GLU A 172 -13.26 16.25 -7.57
C GLU A 172 -14.78 16.31 -7.46
N LYS A 173 -15.37 15.40 -6.68
CA LYS A 173 -16.82 15.31 -6.47
C LYS A 173 -17.14 15.01 -5.00
N LYS A 174 -18.42 15.08 -4.64
CA LYS A 174 -18.86 14.78 -3.27
C LYS A 174 -18.86 13.27 -3.03
N VAL A 175 -17.76 12.76 -2.50
CA VAL A 175 -17.60 11.35 -2.08
C VAL A 175 -17.37 11.29 -0.58
N ALA A 176 -17.97 10.30 0.08
CA ALA A 176 -17.68 9.94 1.46
C ALA A 176 -17.13 8.51 1.48
N LEU A 177 -15.84 8.36 1.76
CA LEU A 177 -15.16 7.09 1.94
C LEU A 177 -15.09 6.74 3.43
N PHE A 178 -15.62 5.58 3.80
CA PHE A 178 -15.52 5.02 5.14
C PHE A 178 -14.53 3.86 5.13
N ALA A 179 -13.49 3.91 5.98
CA ALA A 179 -12.60 2.79 6.22
C ALA A 179 -12.96 2.18 7.57
N LEU A 180 -13.59 1.00 7.58
CA LEU A 180 -13.93 0.27 8.79
C LEU A 180 -12.77 -0.66 9.13
N ILE A 181 -12.10 -0.35 10.23
CA ILE A 181 -10.87 -1.03 10.67
C ILE A 181 -11.20 -1.76 11.98
N PRO A 182 -10.87 -3.06 12.11
CA PRO A 182 -11.03 -3.77 13.37
C PRO A 182 -10.14 -3.14 14.47
N ASP A 183 -10.71 -2.92 15.64
CA ASP A 183 -10.06 -2.33 16.81
C ASP A 183 -9.16 -3.31 17.57
N ASN A 184 -9.49 -4.60 17.48
CA ASN A 184 -8.83 -5.69 18.19
C ASN A 184 -7.82 -6.49 17.33
N ASP A 185 -7.79 -6.26 16.01
CA ASP A 185 -6.97 -7.03 15.07
C ASP A 185 -6.14 -6.11 14.17
N THR A 186 -4.82 -6.20 14.31
CA THR A 186 -3.87 -5.41 13.52
C THR A 186 -3.47 -6.10 12.20
N SER A 187 -4.00 -7.30 11.91
CA SER A 187 -3.61 -8.14 10.77
C SER A 187 -3.74 -7.43 9.42
N PHE A 188 -4.69 -6.50 9.27
CA PHE A 188 -4.96 -5.80 8.00
C PHE A 188 -4.51 -4.34 7.99
N ASN A 189 -3.78 -3.88 9.01
CA ASN A 189 -3.29 -2.50 9.10
C ASN A 189 -2.36 -2.12 7.94
N PHE A 190 -1.72 -3.11 7.29
CA PHE A 190 -0.92 -2.85 6.10
C PHE A 190 -1.76 -2.31 4.94
N LEU A 191 -2.99 -2.80 4.74
CA LEU A 191 -3.83 -2.35 3.65
C LEU A 191 -4.30 -0.91 3.88
N VAL A 192 -4.60 -0.57 5.13
CA VAL A 192 -4.93 0.79 5.56
C VAL A 192 -3.75 1.74 5.33
N SER A 193 -2.53 1.30 5.64
CA SER A 193 -1.32 2.10 5.40
C SER A 193 -1.10 2.40 3.93
N ILE A 194 -1.28 1.39 3.06
CA ILE A 194 -1.18 1.54 1.61
C ILE A 194 -2.30 2.46 1.09
N LEU A 195 -3.53 2.30 1.59
CA LEU A 195 -4.66 3.15 1.25
C LEU A 195 -4.35 4.62 1.55
N TYR A 196 -3.99 4.97 2.78
CA TYR A 196 -3.71 6.37 3.15
C TYR A 196 -2.56 6.94 2.34
N THR A 197 -1.48 6.16 2.19
CA THR A 197 -0.33 6.51 1.35
C THR A 197 -0.79 6.93 -0.05
N GLN A 198 -1.57 6.07 -0.72
CA GLN A 198 -2.03 6.34 -2.07
C GLN A 198 -3.04 7.47 -2.10
N LEU A 199 -3.95 7.58 -1.12
CA LEU A 199 -4.96 8.62 -1.06
C LEU A 199 -4.32 10.01 -1.02
N PHE A 200 -3.33 10.24 -0.14
CA PHE A 200 -2.60 11.50 -0.11
C PHE A 200 -1.88 11.79 -1.43
N GLN A 201 -1.27 10.77 -2.05
CA GLN A 201 -0.57 10.94 -3.32
C GLN A 201 -1.51 11.30 -4.47
N GLN A 202 -2.65 10.62 -4.57
CA GLN A 202 -3.65 10.90 -5.61
C GLN A 202 -4.17 12.33 -5.49
N LEU A 203 -4.54 12.74 -4.27
CA LEU A 203 -5.07 14.07 -4.00
C LEU A 203 -4.03 15.17 -4.25
N PHE A 204 -2.79 14.97 -3.82
CA PHE A 204 -1.73 15.97 -4.02
C PHE A 204 -1.33 16.08 -5.48
N TYR A 205 -1.21 14.94 -6.17
CA TYR A 205 -0.94 14.92 -7.61
C TYR A 205 -2.04 15.67 -8.37
N LEU A 206 -3.32 15.40 -8.07
CA LEU A 206 -4.46 16.11 -8.67
C LEU A 206 -4.40 17.61 -8.43
N ALA A 207 -4.19 18.03 -7.18
CA ALA A 207 -4.09 19.44 -6.83
C ALA A 207 -2.99 20.13 -7.64
N ASP A 208 -1.78 19.56 -7.64
CA ASP A 208 -0.59 20.19 -8.21
C ASP A 208 -0.59 20.16 -9.75
N HIS A 209 -1.05 19.08 -10.38
CA HIS A 209 -0.89 18.86 -11.83
C HIS A 209 -2.17 19.07 -12.65
N LYS A 210 -3.36 18.87 -12.08
CA LYS A 210 -4.63 19.03 -12.78
C LYS A 210 -5.31 20.37 -12.48
N TYR A 211 -5.23 20.84 -11.25
CA TYR A 211 -6.00 21.99 -10.77
C TYR A 211 -5.16 23.21 -10.37
N GLY A 212 -3.85 23.20 -10.63
CA GLY A 212 -3.00 24.38 -10.47
C GLY A 212 -2.74 24.80 -9.03
N GLY A 213 -2.82 23.85 -8.08
CA GLY A 213 -2.35 24.01 -6.70
C GLY A 213 -3.36 23.63 -5.63
N SER A 214 -4.67 23.53 -5.93
CA SER A 214 -5.70 23.17 -4.95
C SER A 214 -6.81 22.34 -5.58
N LEU A 215 -7.32 21.36 -4.84
CA LEU A 215 -8.47 20.55 -5.26
C LEU A 215 -9.73 21.42 -5.43
N PRO A 216 -10.60 21.11 -6.41
CA PRO A 216 -11.87 21.82 -6.60
C PRO A 216 -12.90 21.49 -5.51
N VAL A 217 -12.82 20.29 -4.92
CA VAL A 217 -13.61 19.89 -3.76
C VAL A 217 -12.66 19.65 -2.60
N HIS A 218 -12.89 20.35 -1.49
CA HIS A 218 -12.09 20.19 -0.29
C HIS A 218 -12.26 18.78 0.30
N CYS A 219 -11.16 18.05 0.46
CA CYS A 219 -11.16 16.72 1.04
C CYS A 219 -10.78 16.80 2.53
N HIS A 220 -11.68 16.36 3.41
CA HIS A 220 -11.46 16.35 4.86
C HIS A 220 -11.35 14.92 5.36
N PHE A 221 -10.19 14.59 5.95
CA PHE A 221 -9.96 13.33 6.63
C PHE A 221 -10.39 13.45 8.10
N ILE A 222 -11.22 12.52 8.56
CA ILE A 222 -11.56 12.38 9.97
C ILE A 222 -10.93 11.08 10.45
N MET A 223 -9.96 11.19 11.36
CA MET A 223 -9.18 10.06 11.83
C MET A 223 -9.48 9.85 13.32
N ASP A 224 -10.55 9.09 13.58
CA ASP A 224 -10.98 8.68 14.91
C ASP A 224 -10.01 7.68 15.57
N GLU A 225 -9.47 6.76 14.77
CA GLU A 225 -8.53 5.71 15.18
C GLU A 225 -7.06 6.07 14.89
N PHE A 226 -6.68 7.35 14.96
CA PHE A 226 -5.35 7.81 14.57
C PHE A 226 -4.20 7.09 15.30
N ALA A 227 -4.43 6.70 16.57
CA ALA A 227 -3.45 5.99 17.38
C ALA A 227 -3.21 4.53 16.95
N ASN A 228 -4.23 3.90 16.36
CA ASN A 228 -4.24 2.46 16.03
C ASN A 228 -3.96 2.17 14.55
N VAL A 229 -4.01 3.20 13.72
CA VAL A 229 -3.73 3.13 12.28
C VAL A 229 -2.22 3.17 12.00
N SER A 230 -1.76 2.34 11.05
CA SER A 230 -0.43 2.49 10.46
C SER A 230 -0.41 3.64 9.46
N LEU A 231 0.17 4.76 9.85
CA LEU A 231 0.29 5.97 9.02
C LEU A 231 1.55 5.91 8.14
N PRO A 232 1.59 6.70 7.05
CA PRO A 232 2.83 6.93 6.31
C PRO A 232 3.92 7.52 7.20
N ASP A 233 5.17 7.10 7.03
CA ASP A 233 6.31 7.58 7.83
C ASP A 233 6.52 9.11 7.75
N ASP A 234 6.16 9.70 6.62
CA ASP A 234 6.27 11.12 6.31
C ASP A 234 4.97 11.90 6.56
N PHE A 235 4.07 11.37 7.40
CA PHE A 235 2.80 12.02 7.72
C PHE A 235 2.96 13.44 8.28
N ASP A 236 4.02 13.73 9.04
CA ASP A 236 4.33 15.08 9.53
C ASP A 236 4.56 16.08 8.38
N LYS A 237 5.29 15.66 7.35
CA LYS A 237 5.52 16.44 6.13
C LYS A 237 4.24 16.59 5.34
N ILE A 238 3.47 15.52 5.16
CA ILE A 238 2.16 15.55 4.49
C ILE A 238 1.25 16.57 5.18
N LEU A 239 1.18 16.56 6.52
CA LEU A 239 0.40 17.49 7.33
C LEU A 239 0.80 18.95 7.13
N SER A 240 2.09 19.22 6.99
CA SER A 240 2.58 20.59 6.78
C SER A 240 2.17 21.20 5.43
N VAL A 241 1.91 20.37 4.41
CA VAL A 241 1.68 20.82 3.03
C VAL A 241 0.27 20.55 2.48
N MET A 242 -0.58 19.83 3.23
CA MET A 242 -1.92 19.43 2.77
C MET A 242 -2.87 20.63 2.59
N ARG A 243 -2.74 21.66 3.43
CA ARG A 243 -3.67 22.80 3.48
C ARG A 243 -3.71 23.58 2.16
N SER A 244 -2.55 23.84 1.56
CA SER A 244 -2.48 24.58 0.29
C SER A 244 -3.15 23.83 -0.86
N ARG A 245 -3.27 22.50 -0.74
CA ARG A 245 -3.83 21.60 -1.73
C ARG A 245 -5.34 21.37 -1.57
N GLY A 246 -5.99 22.05 -0.63
CA GLY A 246 -7.42 21.84 -0.35
C GLY A 246 -7.70 20.53 0.39
N VAL A 247 -6.73 20.03 1.15
CA VAL A 247 -6.86 18.84 2.00
C VAL A 247 -6.69 19.25 3.47
N SER A 248 -7.53 18.71 4.35
CA SER A 248 -7.40 18.88 5.79
C SER A 248 -7.60 17.57 6.54
N VAL A 249 -7.16 17.53 7.80
CA VAL A 249 -7.33 16.38 8.69
C VAL A 249 -7.80 16.83 10.06
N SER A 250 -8.73 16.07 10.63
CA SER A 250 -9.10 16.10 12.04
C SER A 250 -8.57 14.82 12.69
N ILE A 251 -7.55 14.98 13.53
CA ILE A 251 -6.95 13.91 14.31
C ILE A 251 -7.68 13.83 15.64
N ILE A 252 -8.27 12.69 15.95
CA ILE A 252 -8.95 12.44 17.22
C ILE A 252 -8.10 11.45 18.00
N LEU A 253 -7.84 11.78 19.25
CA LEU A 253 -7.00 11.01 20.16
C LEU A 253 -7.69 10.92 21.51
N GLN A 254 -7.53 9.79 22.20
CA GLN A 254 -8.02 9.66 23.57
C GLN A 254 -7.14 10.45 24.54
N ASN A 255 -5.84 10.50 24.28
CA ASN A 255 -4.89 11.30 25.06
C ASN A 255 -3.64 11.66 24.24
N LEU A 256 -2.88 12.65 24.72
CA LEU A 256 -1.65 13.10 24.07
C LEU A 256 -0.51 12.07 24.14
N ALA A 257 -0.56 11.12 25.09
CA ALA A 257 0.47 10.10 25.23
C ALA A 257 0.49 9.14 24.01
N GLN A 258 -0.67 8.87 23.41
CA GLN A 258 -0.76 8.13 22.14
C GLN A 258 0.02 8.82 21.02
N LEU A 259 -0.11 10.14 20.88
CA LEU A 259 0.64 10.91 19.87
C LEU A 259 2.14 10.87 20.14
N LYS A 260 2.55 11.02 21.40
CA LYS A 260 3.97 10.96 21.79
C LYS A 260 4.59 9.59 21.52
N ALA A 261 3.83 8.51 21.73
CA ALA A 261 4.29 7.16 21.44
C ALA A 261 4.44 6.89 19.94
N LEU A 262 3.58 7.49 19.11
CA LEU A 262 3.67 7.36 17.65
C LEU A 262 4.76 8.24 17.02
N PHE A 263 4.94 9.45 17.54
CA PHE A 263 5.81 10.47 16.95
C PHE A 263 6.75 11.09 17.99
N GLU A 264 7.60 10.28 18.62
CA GLU A 264 8.44 10.68 19.76
C GLU A 264 9.20 12.01 19.56
N LYS A 265 9.74 12.24 18.36
CA LYS A 265 10.52 13.44 18.03
C LYS A 265 9.72 14.53 17.32
N GLN A 266 8.54 14.19 16.77
CA GLN A 266 7.78 15.05 15.87
C GLN A 266 6.40 15.47 16.42
N TRP A 267 5.97 14.93 17.56
CA TRP A 267 4.62 15.17 18.10
C TRP A 267 4.32 16.67 18.32
N GLU A 268 5.31 17.47 18.74
CA GLU A 268 5.15 18.93 18.90
C GLU A 268 4.87 19.62 17.57
N SER A 269 5.53 19.19 16.50
CA SER A 269 5.29 19.71 15.15
C SER A 269 3.90 19.33 14.65
N ILE A 270 3.44 18.10 14.91
CA ILE A 270 2.09 17.66 14.54
C ILE A 270 1.04 18.51 15.26
N VAL A 271 1.19 18.72 16.57
CA VAL A 271 0.27 19.59 17.34
C VAL A 271 0.33 21.03 16.80
N GLY A 272 1.52 21.55 16.48
CA GLY A 272 1.69 22.90 15.95
C GLY A 272 1.08 23.10 14.55
N ASN A 273 1.04 22.06 13.71
CA ASN A 273 0.40 22.10 12.41
C ASN A 273 -1.13 21.97 12.48
N CYS A 274 -1.66 21.46 13.60
CA CYS A 274 -3.10 21.37 13.85
C CYS A 274 -3.63 22.70 14.42
N VAL A 275 -4.44 23.40 13.63
CA VAL A 275 -4.90 24.78 13.94
C VAL A 275 -5.77 24.88 15.20
N ARG A 276 -6.45 23.80 15.61
CA ARG A 276 -7.33 23.79 16.80
C ARG A 276 -7.24 22.45 17.56
N PRO A 277 -6.54 22.38 18.69
CA PRO A 277 -6.72 21.28 19.63
C PRO A 277 -8.06 21.48 20.35
N GLU A 278 -9.07 20.70 19.98
CA GLU A 278 -10.36 20.66 20.68
C GLU A 278 -10.38 19.45 21.61
N VAL A 279 -10.58 19.68 22.91
CA VAL A 279 -10.73 18.59 23.89
C VAL A 279 -12.21 18.25 23.95
N ALA A 280 -12.60 17.14 23.31
CA ALA A 280 -13.90 16.55 23.56
C ALA A 280 -13.85 15.84 24.91
N SER A 281 -14.56 16.36 25.91
CA SER A 281 -14.80 15.62 27.15
C SER A 281 -15.59 14.36 26.79
N ALA A 282 -15.08 13.18 27.16
CA ALA A 282 -15.93 11.99 27.20
C ALA A 282 -17.12 12.29 28.12
N LEU A 283 -18.33 12.04 27.62
CA LEU A 283 -19.53 11.87 28.45
C LEU A 283 -19.61 10.40 28.86
#